data_AF-A0A9P9RPU6-F1
#
_entry.id   AF-A0A9P9RPU6-F1
#
_cell.length_a   1.000
_cell.length_b   1.000
_cell.length_c   1.000
_cell.angle_alpha   90.00
_cell.angle_beta   90.00
_cell.angle_gamma   90.00
#
_symmetry.space_group_name_H-M   'P 1'
#
loop_
_entity.id
_entity.type
_entity.pdbx_description
1 polymer ?
#
loop_
_entity_poly.entity_id
_entity_poly.type
_entity_poly.pdbx_seq_one_letter_code
_entity_poly.pdbx_strand_id
1 'polypeptide(L)'
;LVVANGECSLPNRPNLPRQELFDSPIIHSKIFAESDILALTKIQQIAVLAAGESAADMVYNAVNAGIIVSWIIKKNGTGSGFFGSLSQKTTWKNPVEAAHTRVMSSLMP
;
A
#
# COMPACT_ATOMS: atom_id res chain seq x y z
N LEU A 1 -3.71 25.61 -23.14
CA LEU A 1 -3.94 25.38 -21.69
C LEU A 1 -3.31 24.04 -21.33
N VAL A 2 -2.37 24.03 -20.40
CA VAL A 2 -1.79 22.78 -19.85
C VAL A 2 -2.38 22.59 -18.46
N VAL A 3 -2.97 21.42 -18.20
CA VAL A 3 -3.57 21.08 -16.90
C VAL A 3 -2.66 20.07 -16.20
N ALA A 4 -2.15 20.44 -15.02
CA ALA A 4 -1.19 19.67 -14.23
C ALA A 4 -1.58 19.67 -12.73
N ASN A 5 -2.84 19.37 -12.44
CA ASN A 5 -3.44 19.38 -11.10
C ASN A 5 -3.25 18.07 -10.30
N GLY A 6 -2.70 17.03 -10.95
CA GLY A 6 -2.39 15.74 -10.33
C GLY A 6 -3.62 14.84 -10.16
N GLU A 7 -3.52 13.61 -10.67
CA GLU A 7 -4.62 12.63 -10.71
C GLU A 7 -4.95 12.02 -9.33
N CYS A 8 -3.97 11.91 -8.43
CA CYS A 8 -4.12 11.18 -7.16
C CYS A 8 -4.49 12.08 -5.95
N SER A 9 -4.94 13.30 -6.21
CA SER A 9 -5.18 14.31 -5.16
C SER A 9 -6.44 14.04 -4.32
N LEU A 10 -7.44 13.38 -4.90
CA LEU A 10 -8.72 13.08 -4.26
C LEU A 10 -8.73 11.63 -3.71
N PRO A 11 -8.95 11.43 -2.41
CA PRO A 11 -8.99 10.09 -1.83
C PRO A 11 -10.24 9.34 -2.32
N ASN A 12 -10.05 8.10 -2.78
CA ASN A 12 -11.13 7.20 -3.17
C ASN A 12 -11.35 6.16 -2.08
N ARG A 13 -12.46 6.26 -1.35
CA ARG A 13 -12.81 5.32 -0.27
C ARG A 13 -14.03 4.49 -0.67
N PRO A 14 -13.96 3.15 -0.61
CA PRO A 14 -15.14 2.33 -0.79
C PRO A 14 -16.12 2.56 0.37
N ASN A 15 -17.42 2.37 0.09
CA ASN A 15 -18.40 2.30 1.16
C ASN A 15 -18.24 0.96 1.90
N LEU A 16 -17.89 1.03 3.18
CA LEU A 16 -17.74 -0.13 4.05
C LEU A 16 -19.06 -0.37 4.80
N PRO A 17 -19.73 -1.53 4.60
CA PRO A 17 -20.95 -1.84 5.33
C PRO A 17 -20.72 -1.82 6.84
N ARG A 18 -21.60 -1.15 7.58
CA ARG A 18 -21.55 -1.07 9.05
C ARG A 18 -20.28 -0.42 9.60
N GLN A 19 -19.63 0.47 8.84
CA GLN A 19 -18.45 1.20 9.31
C GLN A 19 -18.73 2.04 10.57
N GLU A 20 -19.98 2.46 10.77
CA GLU A 20 -20.45 3.19 11.95
C GLU A 20 -20.45 2.35 13.23
N LEU A 21 -20.44 1.02 13.10
CA LEU A 21 -20.32 0.09 14.24
C LEU A 21 -18.87 -0.28 14.54
N PHE A 22 -17.91 0.26 13.78
CA PHE A 22 -16.50 -0.05 13.96
C PHE A 22 -15.87 0.96 14.92
N ASP A 23 -15.52 0.49 16.13
CA ASP A 23 -15.02 1.33 17.23
C ASP A 23 -13.55 1.77 17.09
N SER A 24 -12.93 1.54 15.93
CA SER A 24 -11.52 1.85 15.68
C SER A 24 -11.34 2.78 14.48
N PRO A 25 -10.23 3.53 14.40
CA PRO A 25 -10.04 4.49 13.32
C PRO A 25 -9.99 3.81 11.95
N ILE A 26 -10.65 4.42 10.96
CA ILE A 26 -10.53 4.07 9.54
C ILE A 26 -9.92 5.26 8.81
N ILE A 27 -8.71 5.08 8.29
CA ILE A 27 -7.94 6.14 7.62
C ILE A 27 -7.60 5.76 6.17
N HIS A 28 -7.42 6.78 5.32
CA HIS A 28 -6.97 6.60 3.94
C HIS A 28 -5.45 6.71 3.86
N SER A 29 -4.81 6.05 2.89
CA SER A 29 -3.35 6.07 2.69
C SER A 29 -2.77 7.49 2.62
N LYS A 30 -3.52 8.43 2.03
CA LYS A 30 -3.19 9.87 1.97
C LYS A 30 -2.80 10.50 3.31
N ILE A 31 -3.43 10.11 4.42
CA ILE A 31 -3.18 10.68 5.76
C ILE A 31 -2.36 9.75 6.64
N PHE A 32 -2.00 8.55 6.16
CA PHE A 32 -1.31 7.55 6.97
C PHE A 32 0.05 8.04 7.47
N ALA A 33 0.84 8.65 6.58
CA ALA A 33 2.17 9.17 6.91
C ALA A 33 2.13 10.36 7.88
N GLU A 34 1.04 11.13 7.88
CA GLU A 34 0.83 12.26 8.79
C GLU A 34 0.20 11.82 10.12
N SER A 35 -0.24 10.57 10.22
CA SER A 35 -0.92 10.05 11.40
C SER A 35 0.03 9.34 12.35
N ASP A 36 -0.14 9.59 13.65
CA ASP A 36 0.57 8.86 14.71
C ASP A 36 -0.04 7.48 15.01
N ILE A 37 -0.82 6.92 14.07
CA ILE A 37 -1.62 5.72 14.32
C ILE A 37 -0.76 4.50 14.68
N LEU A 38 0.45 4.41 14.14
CA LEU A 38 1.40 3.34 14.44
C LEU A 38 2.07 3.51 15.81
N ALA A 39 2.08 4.72 16.39
CA ALA A 39 2.64 4.98 17.71
C ALA A 39 1.63 4.74 18.85
N LEU A 40 0.35 4.54 18.52
CA LEU A 40 -0.69 4.28 19.50
C LEU A 40 -0.56 2.88 20.09
N THR A 41 -0.16 2.79 21.36
CA THR A 41 0.00 1.52 22.11
C THR A 41 -1.26 0.65 22.17
N LYS A 42 -2.44 1.23 21.92
CA LYS A 42 -3.72 0.53 21.88
C LYS A 42 -3.93 -0.29 20.60
N ILE A 43 -3.20 -0.01 19.52
CA ILE A 43 -3.38 -0.66 18.22
C ILE A 43 -2.40 -1.83 18.10
N GLN A 44 -2.93 -3.05 18.26
CA GLN A 44 -2.16 -4.29 18.14
C GLN A 44 -2.31 -4.95 16.77
N GLN A 45 -3.41 -4.64 16.07
CA GLN A 45 -3.72 -5.21 14.78
C GLN A 45 -4.32 -4.15 13.86
N ILE A 46 -3.90 -4.15 12.60
CA ILE A 46 -4.47 -3.31 11.55
C ILE A 46 -4.92 -4.15 10.36
N ALA A 47 -5.93 -3.67 9.65
CA ALA A 47 -6.34 -4.22 8.36
C ALA A 47 -5.99 -3.22 7.26
N VAL A 48 -5.19 -3.65 6.29
CA VAL A 48 -4.85 -2.85 5.10
C VAL A 48 -5.66 -3.38 3.93
N LEU A 49 -6.43 -2.50 3.29
CA LEU A 49 -7.27 -2.83 2.14
C LEU A 49 -6.54 -2.52 0.83
N ALA A 50 -6.76 -3.36 -0.17
CA ALA A 50 -6.16 -3.28 -1.50
C ALA A 50 -4.65 -3.58 -1.51
N ALA A 51 -4.10 -3.70 -2.71
CA ALA A 51 -2.73 -4.16 -2.94
C ALA A 51 -1.91 -3.20 -3.79
N GLY A 52 -2.27 -1.91 -3.88
CA GLY A 52 -1.42 -0.93 -4.56
C GLY A 52 -0.08 -0.71 -3.83
N GLU A 53 0.84 0.00 -4.47
CA GLU A 53 2.16 0.34 -3.89
C GLU A 53 2.03 1.00 -2.50
N SER A 54 1.15 1.99 -2.37
CA SER A 54 0.87 2.63 -1.07
C SER A 54 0.36 1.67 0.00
N ALA A 55 -0.40 0.63 -0.36
CA ALA A 55 -0.85 -0.37 0.60
C ALA A 55 0.33 -1.23 1.07
N ALA A 56 1.27 -1.56 0.19
CA ALA A 56 2.48 -2.30 0.54
C ALA A 56 3.36 -1.51 1.50
N ASP A 57 3.55 -0.20 1.25
CA ASP A 57 4.29 0.68 2.16
C ASP A 57 3.63 0.76 3.55
N MET A 58 2.30 0.83 3.60
CA MET A 58 1.57 0.80 4.87
C MET A 58 1.78 -0.50 5.63
N VAL A 59 1.70 -1.65 4.95
CA VAL A 59 1.96 -2.97 5.53
C VAL A 59 3.39 -3.04 6.06
N TYR A 60 4.37 -2.62 5.27
CA TYR A 60 5.79 -2.63 5.64
C TYR A 60 6.04 -1.78 6.90
N ASN A 61 5.55 -0.54 6.92
CA ASN A 61 5.71 0.35 8.07
C ASN A 61 5.04 -0.19 9.34
N ALA A 62 3.85 -0.77 9.22
CA ALA A 62 3.14 -1.32 10.37
C ALA A 62 3.80 -2.60 10.92
N VAL A 63 4.27 -3.49 10.05
CA VAL A 63 5.01 -4.69 10.46
C VAL A 63 6.32 -4.30 11.17
N ASN A 64 7.04 -3.29 10.65
CA ASN A 64 8.25 -2.77 11.30
C ASN A 64 7.97 -2.13 12.66
N ALA A 65 6.77 -1.58 12.87
CA ALA A 65 6.32 -1.09 14.17
C ALA A 65 5.89 -2.22 15.14
N GLY A 66 5.95 -3.48 14.72
CA GLY A 66 5.57 -4.64 15.54
C GLY A 66 4.05 -4.91 15.59
N ILE A 67 3.27 -4.30 14.69
CA ILE A 67 1.83 -4.45 14.62
C ILE A 67 1.47 -5.65 13.74
N ILE A 68 0.46 -6.43 14.14
CA ILE A 68 -0.06 -7.54 13.33
C ILE A 68 -0.88 -6.96 12.17
N VAL A 69 -0.55 -7.34 10.92
CA VAL A 69 -1.22 -6.80 9.74
C VAL A 69 -2.05 -7.87 9.03
N SER A 70 -3.34 -7.59 8.85
CA SER A 70 -4.23 -8.33 7.96
C SER A 70 -4.29 -7.61 6.61
N TRP A 71 -3.61 -8.15 5.59
CA TRP A 71 -3.60 -7.56 4.26
C TRP A 71 -4.72 -8.15 3.38
N ILE A 72 -5.74 -7.36 3.10
CA ILE A 72 -6.98 -7.79 2.43
C ILE A 72 -6.97 -7.34 0.97
N ILE A 73 -6.87 -8.33 0.08
CA ILE A 73 -6.81 -8.14 -1.37
C ILE A 73 -8.06 -8.74 -2.01
N LYS A 74 -8.75 -7.98 -2.87
CA LYS A 74 -9.92 -8.48 -3.58
C LYS A 74 -9.50 -9.60 -4.52
N LYS A 75 -10.25 -10.71 -4.54
CA LYS A 75 -10.02 -11.86 -5.43
C LYS A 75 -9.87 -11.48 -6.91
N ASN A 76 -10.63 -10.48 -7.35
CA ASN A 76 -10.63 -9.97 -8.73
C ASN A 76 -9.96 -8.58 -8.82
N GLY A 77 -9.12 -8.22 -7.84
CA GLY A 77 -8.46 -6.92 -7.81
C GLY A 77 -7.16 -6.92 -8.62
N THR A 78 -6.81 -5.77 -9.18
CA THR A 78 -5.46 -5.48 -9.64
C THR A 78 -4.64 -5.03 -8.43
N GLY A 79 -3.72 -5.87 -7.98
CA GLY A 79 -2.73 -5.53 -6.95
C GLY A 79 -1.41 -5.09 -7.55
N SER A 80 -0.42 -4.84 -6.70
CA SER A 80 0.97 -4.68 -7.12
C SER A 80 1.38 -5.99 -7.76
N GLY A 81 1.67 -5.95 -9.06
CA GLY A 81 1.97 -7.16 -9.83
C GLY A 81 3.27 -7.84 -9.40
N PHE A 82 4.18 -7.14 -8.72
CA PHE A 82 5.38 -7.72 -8.15
C PHE A 82 5.97 -6.85 -7.02
N PHE A 83 6.74 -7.47 -6.12
CA PHE A 83 7.64 -6.79 -5.19
C PHE A 83 9.08 -7.11 -5.55
N GLY A 84 9.81 -6.12 -6.06
CA GLY A 84 11.21 -6.29 -6.45
C GLY A 84 12.13 -6.19 -5.24
N SER A 85 12.96 -7.22 -4.99
CA SER A 85 14.00 -7.12 -3.97
C SER A 85 15.09 -6.14 -4.40
N LEU A 86 15.34 -5.11 -3.60
CA LEU A 86 16.44 -4.16 -3.81
C LEU A 86 17.81 -4.72 -3.42
N SER A 87 17.86 -5.87 -2.74
CA SER A 87 19.12 -6.49 -2.30
C SER A 87 19.71 -7.45 -3.33
N GLN A 88 18.95 -7.79 -4.37
CA GLN A 88 19.35 -8.82 -5.32
C GLN A 88 20.41 -8.28 -6.28
N LYS A 89 21.51 -9.03 -6.45
CA LYS A 89 22.51 -8.70 -7.49
C LYS A 89 21.86 -8.88 -8.84
N THR A 90 21.79 -7.80 -9.61
CA THR A 90 21.28 -7.81 -10.98
C THR A 90 22.41 -7.44 -11.94
N THR A 91 22.22 -7.77 -13.22
CA THR A 91 23.10 -7.33 -14.32
C THR A 91 22.98 -5.83 -14.61
N TRP A 92 21.97 -5.17 -14.04
CA TRP A 92 21.72 -3.74 -14.21
C TRP A 92 22.45 -2.93 -13.14
N LYS A 93 22.69 -1.64 -13.43
CA LYS A 93 23.40 -0.73 -12.52
C LYS A 93 22.62 -0.55 -11.22
N ASN A 94 21.29 -0.57 -11.30
CA ASN A 94 20.41 -0.52 -10.14
C ASN A 94 19.35 -1.65 -10.20
N PRO A 95 19.10 -2.38 -9.10
CA PRO A 95 18.00 -3.35 -9.01
C PRO A 95 16.62 -2.75 -9.32
N VAL A 96 16.41 -1.44 -9.12
CA VAL A 96 15.20 -0.72 -9.55
C VAL A 96 15.06 -0.70 -11.08
N GLU A 97 16.16 -0.53 -11.81
CA GLU A 97 16.15 -0.59 -13.28
C GLU A 97 15.82 -2.01 -13.76
N ALA A 98 16.39 -3.02 -13.10
CA ALA A 98 16.08 -4.42 -13.36
C ALA A 98 14.60 -4.75 -13.12
N ALA A 99 14.03 -4.22 -12.03
CA ALA A 99 12.64 -4.39 -11.64
C ALA A 99 11.66 -3.73 -12.62
N HIS A 100 12.07 -2.70 -13.36
CA HIS A 100 11.25 -2.05 -14.39
C HIS A 100 11.47 -2.61 -15.79
N THR A 101 12.20 -3.72 -15.93
CA THR A 101 12.36 -4.38 -17.23
C THR A 101 11.05 -5.02 -17.70
N ARG A 102 10.89 -5.16 -19.01
CA ARG A 102 9.71 -5.72 -19.67
C ARG A 102 9.33 -7.13 -19.16
N VAL A 103 10.29 -7.88 -18.62
CA VAL A 103 10.04 -9.19 -18.01
C VAL A 103 9.18 -9.05 -16.75
N MET A 104 9.40 -8.03 -15.92
CA MET A 104 8.55 -7.79 -14.74
C MET A 104 7.15 -7.28 -15.13
N SER A 105 7.04 -6.53 -16.22
CA SER A 105 5.72 -6.15 -16.77
C SER A 105 4.89 -7.37 -17.18
N SER A 106 5.51 -8.50 -17.56
CA SER A 106 4.78 -9.74 -17.88
C SER A 106 4.24 -10.50 -16.66
N LEU A 107 4.66 -10.12 -15.44
CA LEU A 107 4.12 -10.67 -14.20
C LEU A 107 2.87 -9.91 -13.72
N MET A 108 2.57 -8.77 -14.34
CA MET A 108 1.36 -8.01 -14.08
C MET A 108 0.19 -8.64 -14.88
N PRO A 109 -0.98 -8.88 -14.26
CA PRO A 109 -2.14 -9.46 -14.93
C PRO A 109 -2.74 -8.56 -16.01
#